data_AF-D8LYG1-F1
#
_entry.id   AF-D8LYG1-F1
#
_cell.length_a   1.000
_cell.length_b   1.000
_cell.length_c   1.000
_cell.angle_alpha   90.00
_cell.angle_beta   90.00
_cell.angle_gamma   90.00
#
_symmetry.space_group_name_H-M   'P 1'
#
loop_
_entity.id
_entity.type
_entity.pdbx_description
1 polymer ?
#
loop_
_entity_poly.entity_id
_entity_poly.type
_entity_poly.pdbx_seq_one_letter_code
_entity_poly.pdbx_strand_id
1 'polypeptide(L)'
;MSLQHPKLQFHVFFNPQVSLLCKQCLRDEKALVDVSIYSLNLLLFPFENDLVSQELSDCCYRMFSKKDRTAYSSILESIRVLQSKSGGISEIHGIGDRAVFLLESIQKQKNKFLQCETDASNPPIRHLILVDRSVDFNSLFVTPLTYEGLIDEVLGIQTSSVSVRSSVIGRRGEGTESVLLSNDDYLFSEIRNKNIAVIPQALQNKLYEMQMETSNSGRKLPSKQDSFDQLQIHQGVQKSGISDLITNVTNGYQFRQRWQMEHEILEGEQLLDYIVERITLQDALPLILRLLVLYSLVNSGLRGKDYDAVRKEIIQVGSGKRGATKTYGYSNLLTLYNLERAGLLGKREGGKNYAAIRNKLQLVKDVGGENAKEMQ
;
A
#
# COMPACT_ATOMS: atom_id res chain seq x y z
N MET A 1 6.58 -45.22 -38.12
CA MET A 1 7.31 -43.95 -38.00
C MET A 1 6.94 -43.33 -36.66
N SER A 2 7.81 -43.43 -35.66
CA SER A 2 7.62 -42.73 -34.39
C SER A 2 7.86 -41.24 -34.63
N LEU A 3 6.85 -40.40 -34.38
CA LEU A 3 6.99 -38.95 -34.37
C LEU A 3 8.06 -38.58 -33.32
N GLN A 4 9.26 -38.22 -33.78
CA GLN A 4 10.26 -37.59 -32.92
C GLN A 4 9.73 -36.22 -32.55
N HIS A 5 9.25 -36.08 -31.31
CA HIS A 5 8.97 -34.75 -30.78
C HIS A 5 10.30 -33.99 -30.64
N PRO A 6 10.36 -32.70 -31.03
CA PRO A 6 11.56 -31.90 -30.84
C PRO A 6 11.93 -31.89 -29.35
N LYS A 7 13.23 -32.06 -29.06
CA LYS A 7 13.74 -32.06 -27.70
C LYS A 7 13.51 -30.67 -27.10
N LEU A 8 12.56 -30.55 -26.18
CA LEU A 8 12.27 -29.31 -25.48
C LEU A 8 13.48 -28.91 -24.63
N GLN A 9 13.83 -27.62 -24.67
CA GLN A 9 14.83 -27.04 -23.78
C GLN A 9 14.12 -26.24 -22.69
N PHE A 10 14.45 -26.52 -21.43
CA PHE A 10 13.85 -25.83 -20.29
C PHE A 10 14.80 -24.78 -19.74
N HIS A 11 14.26 -23.60 -19.46
CA HIS A 11 15.00 -22.47 -18.90
C HIS A 11 14.26 -21.95 -17.66
N VAL A 12 14.97 -21.69 -16.58
CA VAL A 12 14.41 -21.09 -15.36
C VAL A 12 15.15 -19.80 -15.05
N PHE A 13 14.38 -18.73 -14.92
CA PHE A 13 14.87 -17.40 -14.57
C PHE A 13 14.49 -17.09 -13.12
N PHE A 14 15.49 -17.00 -12.24
CA PHE A 14 15.30 -16.57 -10.87
C PHE A 14 15.42 -15.06 -10.77
N ASN A 15 14.48 -14.41 -10.09
CA ASN A 15 14.55 -12.99 -9.76
C ASN A 15 14.54 -12.78 -8.24
N PRO A 16 15.50 -12.05 -7.64
CA PRO A 16 16.67 -11.46 -8.30
C PRO A 16 17.86 -12.43 -8.45
N GLN A 17 17.98 -13.40 -7.54
CA GLN A 17 19.13 -14.29 -7.45
C GLN A 17 18.71 -15.75 -7.31
N VAL A 18 19.56 -16.64 -7.79
CA VAL A 18 19.31 -18.08 -7.72
C VAL A 18 19.35 -18.55 -6.26
N SER A 19 18.23 -19.09 -5.79
CA SER A 19 18.12 -19.69 -4.46
C SER A 19 18.83 -21.05 -4.41
N LEU A 20 19.71 -21.22 -3.43
CA LEU A 20 20.37 -22.51 -3.16
C LEU A 20 19.32 -23.60 -2.84
N LEU A 21 18.28 -23.25 -2.10
CA LEU A 21 17.18 -24.17 -1.76
C LEU A 21 16.42 -24.61 -3.01
N CYS A 22 16.09 -23.70 -3.91
CA CYS A 22 15.41 -24.05 -5.16
C CYS A 22 16.29 -24.92 -6.07
N LYS A 23 17.59 -24.63 -6.14
CA LYS A 23 18.57 -25.50 -6.83
C LYS A 23 18.63 -26.89 -6.23
N GLN A 24 18.54 -27.00 -4.90
CA GLN A 24 18.50 -28.30 -4.21
C GLN A 24 17.21 -29.05 -4.55
N CYS A 25 16.04 -28.39 -4.52
CA CYS A 25 14.78 -29.03 -4.93
C CYS A 25 14.85 -29.56 -6.37
N LEU A 26 15.40 -28.81 -7.31
CA LEU A 26 15.59 -29.28 -8.70
C LEU A 26 16.52 -30.49 -8.78
N ARG A 27 17.54 -30.55 -7.91
CA ARG A 27 18.45 -31.69 -7.83
C ARG A 27 17.75 -32.93 -7.28
N ASP A 28 16.96 -32.78 -6.22
CA ASP A 28 16.24 -33.86 -5.56
C ASP A 28 15.19 -34.48 -6.50
N GLU A 29 14.54 -33.65 -7.32
CA GLU A 29 13.62 -34.06 -8.40
C GLU A 29 14.34 -34.52 -9.68
N LYS A 30 15.67 -34.57 -9.69
CA LYS A 30 16.52 -34.94 -10.84
C LYS A 30 16.33 -34.08 -12.10
N ALA A 31 15.62 -32.96 -12.00
CA ALA A 31 15.35 -32.04 -13.10
C ALA A 31 16.50 -31.04 -13.36
N LEU A 32 17.43 -30.88 -12.42
CA LEU A 32 18.51 -29.89 -12.51
C LEU A 32 19.38 -30.04 -13.77
N VAL A 33 19.55 -31.26 -14.28
CA VAL A 33 20.36 -31.53 -15.49
C VAL A 33 19.65 -31.16 -16.79
N ASP A 34 18.32 -31.05 -16.75
CA ASP A 34 17.47 -30.79 -17.92
C ASP A 34 17.08 -29.31 -18.06
N VAL A 35 17.51 -28.47 -17.11
CA VAL A 35 17.13 -27.06 -17.02
C VAL A 35 18.36 -26.15 -17.03
N SER A 36 18.34 -25.14 -17.90
CA SER A 36 19.30 -24.02 -17.83
C SER A 36 18.80 -22.98 -16.84
N ILE A 37 19.65 -22.59 -15.87
CA ILE A 37 19.29 -21.66 -14.80
C ILE A 37 19.95 -20.31 -15.02
N TYR A 38 19.16 -19.25 -14.94
CA TYR A 38 19.57 -17.86 -15.08
C TYR A 38 19.15 -17.03 -13.88
N SER A 39 19.83 -15.91 -13.70
CA SER A 39 19.47 -14.85 -12.74
C SER A 39 19.01 -13.63 -13.52
N LEU A 40 17.86 -13.08 -13.17
CA LEU A 40 17.40 -11.78 -13.61
C LEU A 40 17.58 -10.82 -12.45
N ASN A 41 18.20 -9.66 -12.65
CA ASN A 41 18.39 -8.67 -11.58
C ASN A 41 17.31 -7.57 -11.67
N LEU A 42 16.04 -7.97 -11.78
CA LEU A 42 14.90 -7.04 -11.87
C LEU A 42 14.46 -6.67 -10.45
N LEU A 43 15.10 -5.64 -9.90
CA LEU A 43 14.92 -5.23 -8.51
C LEU A 43 13.97 -4.05 -8.33
N LEU A 44 14.05 -3.05 -9.20
CA LEU A 44 13.31 -1.79 -9.08
C LEU A 44 12.49 -1.60 -10.35
N PHE A 45 11.18 -1.47 -10.17
CA PHE A 45 10.22 -1.14 -11.21
C PHE A 45 9.88 0.35 -11.08
N PRO A 46 10.21 1.19 -12.09
CA PRO A 46 9.79 2.58 -12.11
C PRO A 46 8.31 2.63 -12.46
N PHE A 47 7.50 3.06 -11.50
CA PHE A 47 6.07 3.29 -11.69
C PHE A 47 5.78 4.72 -12.11
N GLU A 48 6.54 5.67 -11.57
CA GLU A 48 6.48 7.09 -11.90
C GLU A 48 7.89 7.67 -11.92
N ASN A 49 8.03 8.92 -12.37
CA ASN A 49 9.30 9.64 -12.33
C ASN A 49 9.85 9.82 -10.90
N ASP A 50 8.99 9.77 -9.90
CA ASP A 50 9.26 9.92 -8.48
C ASP A 50 8.91 8.67 -7.65
N LEU A 51 8.51 7.56 -8.28
CA LEU A 51 8.13 6.33 -7.60
C LEU A 51 8.79 5.10 -8.24
N VAL A 52 9.57 4.39 -7.41
CA VAL A 52 10.12 3.08 -7.73
C VAL A 52 9.71 2.07 -6.66
N SER A 53 9.38 0.85 -7.06
CA SER A 53 8.98 -0.23 -6.15
C SER A 53 9.69 -1.53 -6.47
N GLN A 54 9.86 -2.39 -5.46
CA GLN A 54 10.31 -3.78 -5.65
C GLN A 54 9.15 -4.76 -5.92
N GLU A 55 7.89 -4.31 -5.78
CA GLU A 55 6.67 -5.12 -5.97
C GLU A 55 6.67 -6.46 -5.19
N LEU A 56 7.16 -6.43 -3.95
CA LEU A 56 7.20 -7.58 -3.05
C LEU A 56 5.93 -7.62 -2.18
N SER A 57 4.83 -8.15 -2.73
CA SER A 57 3.49 -8.13 -2.11
C SER A 57 3.41 -8.78 -0.72
N ASP A 58 4.22 -9.82 -0.45
CA ASP A 58 4.24 -10.53 0.83
C ASP A 58 5.30 -10.02 1.83
N CYS A 59 6.04 -8.97 1.46
CA CYS A 59 7.19 -8.48 2.22
C CYS A 59 6.80 -8.08 3.64
N CYS A 60 5.69 -7.34 3.81
CA CYS A 60 5.21 -6.94 5.13
C CYS A 60 4.94 -8.15 6.04
N TYR A 61 4.19 -9.14 5.55
CA TYR A 61 3.88 -10.34 6.33
C TYR A 61 5.15 -11.13 6.71
N ARG A 62 6.04 -11.34 5.73
CA ARG A 62 7.31 -12.05 5.95
C ARG A 62 8.20 -11.32 6.95
N MET A 63 8.35 -10.01 6.79
CA MET A 63 9.25 -9.19 7.59
C MET A 63 8.73 -8.93 9.00
N PHE A 64 7.45 -8.62 9.17
CA PHE A 64 6.88 -8.23 10.46
C PHE A 64 6.35 -9.43 11.25
N SER A 65 5.60 -10.33 10.62
CA SER A 65 5.01 -11.51 11.30
C SER A 65 5.97 -12.69 11.34
N LYS A 66 6.61 -13.08 10.22
CA LYS A 66 7.53 -14.24 10.18
C LYS A 66 8.94 -13.93 10.65
N LYS A 67 9.32 -12.65 10.72
CA LYS A 67 10.70 -12.19 11.00
C LYS A 67 11.71 -12.70 9.96
N ASP A 68 11.24 -12.93 8.74
CA ASP A 68 12.06 -13.32 7.60
C ASP A 68 12.93 -12.13 7.15
N ARG A 69 14.23 -12.37 6.99
CA ARG A 69 15.23 -11.37 6.59
C ARG A 69 15.64 -11.48 5.12
N THR A 70 14.98 -12.30 4.31
CA THR A 70 15.33 -12.51 2.89
C THR A 70 15.29 -11.20 2.09
N ALA A 71 14.33 -10.30 2.39
CA ALA A 71 14.18 -9.03 1.69
C ALA A 71 15.38 -8.07 1.85
N TYR A 72 16.15 -8.16 2.93
CA TYR A 72 17.26 -7.24 3.19
C TYR A 72 18.32 -7.27 2.10
N SER A 73 18.62 -8.45 1.55
CA SER A 73 19.59 -8.57 0.46
C SER A 73 19.10 -7.85 -0.80
N SER A 74 17.81 -7.96 -1.11
CA SER A 74 17.19 -7.26 -2.24
C SER A 74 17.22 -5.75 -2.04
N ILE A 75 16.91 -5.27 -0.83
CA ILE A 75 16.93 -3.84 -0.50
C ILE A 75 18.36 -3.27 -0.61
N LEU A 76 19.36 -3.97 -0.08
CA LEU A 76 20.77 -3.55 -0.19
C LEU A 76 21.22 -3.45 -1.65
N GLU A 77 20.79 -4.40 -2.49
CA GLU A 77 21.10 -4.37 -3.92
C GLU A 77 20.37 -3.24 -4.65
N SER A 78 19.11 -2.95 -4.30
CA SER A 78 18.41 -1.77 -4.81
C SER A 78 19.13 -0.46 -4.45
N ILE A 79 19.70 -0.32 -3.25
CA ILE A 79 20.49 0.86 -2.89
C ILE A 79 21.74 0.97 -3.77
N ARG A 80 22.40 -0.15 -4.10
CA ARG A 80 23.53 -0.15 -5.04
C ARG A 80 23.11 0.26 -6.44
N VAL A 81 21.97 -0.24 -6.92
CA VAL A 81 21.42 0.17 -8.23
C VAL A 81 21.17 1.68 -8.26
N LEU A 82 20.58 2.25 -7.21
CA LEU A 82 20.39 3.71 -7.09
C LEU A 82 21.73 4.46 -7.08
N GLN A 83 22.72 3.94 -6.35
CA GLN A 83 24.06 4.52 -6.31
C GLN A 83 24.73 4.48 -7.69
N SER A 84 24.62 3.38 -8.44
CA SER A 84 25.24 3.25 -9.76
C SER A 84 24.56 4.11 -10.82
N LYS A 85 23.25 4.35 -10.67
CA LYS A 85 22.45 5.17 -11.59
C LYS A 85 22.51 6.67 -11.31
N SER A 86 23.18 7.08 -10.23
CA SER A 86 23.36 8.49 -9.84
C SER A 86 24.84 8.82 -9.75
N GLY A 87 25.17 10.09 -9.47
CA GLY A 87 26.53 10.52 -9.11
C GLY A 87 27.00 10.02 -7.73
N GLY A 88 26.44 8.91 -7.22
CA GLY A 88 26.64 8.39 -5.88
C GLY A 88 25.63 8.91 -4.85
N ILE A 89 25.68 8.33 -3.64
CA ILE A 89 24.85 8.71 -2.49
C ILE A 89 25.75 9.34 -1.42
N SER A 90 25.49 10.60 -1.05
CA SER A 90 26.35 11.33 -0.11
C SER A 90 26.09 10.95 1.35
N GLU A 91 24.82 10.89 1.74
CA GLU A 91 24.42 10.59 3.11
C GLU A 91 23.26 9.59 3.15
N ILE A 92 23.34 8.64 4.07
CA ILE A 92 22.28 7.66 4.32
C ILE A 92 21.82 7.80 5.77
N HIS A 93 20.55 8.10 5.94
CA HIS A 93 19.85 8.27 7.21
C HIS A 93 18.89 7.10 7.43
N GLY A 94 18.57 6.77 8.68
CA GLY A 94 17.71 5.64 8.97
C GLY A 94 16.95 5.78 10.28
N ILE A 95 15.67 5.42 10.26
CA ILE A 95 14.82 5.36 11.46
C ILE A 95 14.11 4.02 11.55
N GLY A 96 14.20 3.41 12.75
CA GLY A 96 13.65 2.10 13.08
C GLY A 96 14.64 0.95 12.88
N ASP A 97 14.38 -0.16 13.58
CA ASP A 97 15.33 -1.26 13.78
C ASP A 97 15.87 -1.83 12.45
N ARG A 98 15.03 -1.97 11.43
CA ARG A 98 15.42 -2.54 10.14
C ARG A 98 16.24 -1.57 9.31
N ALA A 99 15.92 -0.29 9.37
CA ALA A 99 16.71 0.76 8.72
C ALA A 99 18.10 0.85 9.36
N VAL A 100 18.19 0.80 10.70
CA VAL A 100 19.46 0.76 11.43
C VAL A 100 20.28 -0.48 11.05
N PHE A 101 19.64 -1.65 11.00
CA PHE A 101 20.31 -2.88 10.55
C PHE A 101 20.85 -2.77 9.11
N LEU A 102 20.10 -2.13 8.19
CA LEU A 102 20.55 -1.87 6.83
C LEU A 102 21.76 -0.92 6.82
N LEU A 103 21.74 0.16 7.61
CA LEU A 103 22.87 1.08 7.74
C LEU A 103 24.14 0.38 8.24
N GLU A 104 24.04 -0.44 9.28
CA GLU A 104 25.16 -1.23 9.78
C GLU A 104 25.68 -2.21 8.72
N SER A 105 24.77 -2.80 7.93
CA SER A 105 25.13 -3.72 6.83
C SER A 105 25.89 -2.99 5.71
N ILE A 106 25.47 -1.76 5.37
CA ILE A 106 26.16 -0.89 4.41
C ILE A 106 27.55 -0.54 4.94
N GLN A 107 27.67 -0.16 6.21
CA GLN A 107 28.96 0.16 6.84
C GLN A 107 29.92 -1.03 6.85
N LYS A 108 29.44 -2.23 7.20
CA LYS A 108 30.25 -3.48 7.14
C LYS A 108 30.70 -3.81 5.71
N GLN A 109 29.94 -3.38 4.70
CA GLN A 109 30.23 -3.60 3.29
C GLN A 109 30.77 -2.34 2.58
N LYS A 110 31.32 -1.37 3.33
CA LYS A 110 31.73 -0.05 2.81
C LYS A 110 32.57 -0.14 1.55
N ASN A 111 33.53 -1.06 1.48
CA ASN A 111 34.37 -1.22 0.29
C ASN A 111 33.56 -1.58 -0.97
N LYS A 112 32.54 -2.44 -0.85
CA LYS A 112 31.66 -2.80 -1.98
C LYS A 112 30.82 -1.61 -2.44
N PHE A 113 30.38 -0.76 -1.51
CA PHE A 113 29.63 0.46 -1.82
C PHE A 113 30.53 1.55 -2.41
N LEU A 114 31.79 1.66 -1.98
CA LEU A 114 32.76 2.61 -2.54
C LEU A 114 33.27 2.22 -3.92
N GLN A 115 33.38 0.92 -4.19
CA GLN A 115 33.81 0.38 -5.49
C GLN A 115 32.68 0.32 -6.52
N CYS A 116 31.46 0.69 -6.14
CA CYS A 116 30.34 0.77 -7.07
C CYS A 116 30.63 1.85 -8.11
N GLU A 117 30.69 1.47 -9.39
CA GLU A 117 30.75 2.44 -10.48
C GLU A 117 29.50 3.33 -10.44
N THR A 118 29.71 4.64 -10.49
CA THR A 118 28.64 5.65 -10.45
C THR A 118 28.55 6.34 -11.81
N ASP A 119 27.33 6.68 -12.21
CA ASP A 119 27.10 7.50 -13.39
C ASP A 119 27.32 8.98 -13.06
N ALA A 120 28.56 9.45 -13.28
CA ALA A 120 28.95 10.84 -13.01
C ALA A 120 28.22 11.88 -13.89
N SER A 121 27.50 11.44 -14.93
CA SER A 121 26.64 12.34 -15.73
C SER A 121 25.33 12.69 -15.01
N ASN A 122 24.90 11.87 -14.05
CA ASN A 122 23.71 12.11 -13.26
C ASN A 122 24.05 12.84 -11.95
N PRO A 123 23.14 13.69 -11.44
CA PRO A 123 23.34 14.34 -10.15
C PRO A 123 23.45 13.30 -9.02
N PRO A 124 24.24 13.58 -7.97
CA PRO A 124 24.32 12.71 -6.80
C PRO A 124 23.03 12.76 -5.98
N ILE A 125 22.66 11.62 -5.38
CA ILE A 125 21.62 11.58 -4.37
C ILE A 125 22.23 12.13 -3.07
N ARG A 126 21.84 13.35 -2.70
CA ARG A 126 22.39 13.99 -1.50
C ARG A 126 22.00 13.25 -0.22
N HIS A 127 20.74 12.83 -0.11
CA HIS A 127 20.22 12.14 1.08
C HIS A 127 19.37 10.94 0.66
N LEU A 128 19.71 9.76 1.17
CA LEU A 128 18.85 8.59 1.17
C LEU A 128 18.31 8.37 2.58
N ILE A 129 16.99 8.43 2.77
CA ILE A 129 16.35 8.25 4.08
C ILE A 129 15.64 6.90 4.11
N LEU A 130 16.13 6.00 4.95
CA LEU A 130 15.53 4.69 5.18
C LEU A 130 14.51 4.76 6.32
N VAL A 131 13.24 4.50 6.02
CA VAL A 131 12.17 4.50 7.01
C VAL A 131 11.63 3.08 7.17
N ASP A 132 11.81 2.49 8.35
CA ASP A 132 11.16 1.23 8.70
C ASP A 132 9.67 1.48 8.94
N ARG A 133 8.79 0.78 8.19
CA ARG A 133 7.34 0.92 8.31
C ARG A 133 6.83 0.76 9.75
N SER A 134 7.49 -0.04 10.58
CA SER A 134 7.09 -0.26 11.99
C SER A 134 7.30 0.94 12.92
N VAL A 135 8.00 1.98 12.46
CA VAL A 135 8.09 3.29 13.14
C VAL A 135 6.73 3.96 13.18
N ASP A 136 5.91 3.76 12.14
CA ASP A 136 4.55 4.28 12.07
C ASP A 136 3.65 3.26 11.38
N PHE A 137 3.00 2.39 12.14
CA PHE A 137 1.93 1.57 11.58
C PHE A 137 0.58 2.31 11.56
N ASN A 138 0.40 3.39 12.32
CA ASN A 138 -0.90 4.05 12.45
C ASN A 138 -1.44 4.48 11.09
N SER A 139 -0.58 5.08 10.26
CA SER A 139 -0.97 5.54 8.91
C SER A 139 -1.48 4.43 7.99
N LEU A 140 -1.17 3.15 8.24
CA LEU A 140 -1.69 2.03 7.45
C LEU A 140 -3.12 1.61 7.85
N PHE A 141 -3.57 2.00 9.05
CA PHE A 141 -4.88 1.63 9.60
C PHE A 141 -5.85 2.81 9.66
N VAL A 142 -5.50 3.93 9.02
CA VAL A 142 -6.36 5.09 8.81
C VAL A 142 -6.82 5.09 7.36
N THR A 143 -8.10 5.36 7.13
CA THR A 143 -8.66 5.46 5.78
C THR A 143 -8.03 6.65 5.04
N PRO A 144 -7.38 6.44 3.88
CA PRO A 144 -6.84 7.56 3.10
C PRO A 144 -7.98 8.43 2.57
N LEU A 145 -7.71 9.74 2.39
CA LEU A 145 -8.69 10.70 1.88
C LEU A 145 -8.23 11.43 0.60
N THR A 146 -7.11 11.00 0.02
CA THR A 146 -6.73 11.41 -1.33
C THR A 146 -7.52 10.63 -2.38
N TYR A 147 -7.65 11.16 -3.58
CA TYR A 147 -8.40 10.50 -4.65
C TYR A 147 -7.82 9.12 -4.99
N GLU A 148 -6.50 9.03 -5.22
CA GLU A 148 -5.84 7.76 -5.51
C GLU A 148 -5.87 6.80 -4.33
N GLY A 149 -5.69 7.30 -3.10
CA GLY A 149 -5.76 6.45 -1.90
C GLY A 149 -7.14 5.82 -1.73
N LEU A 150 -8.21 6.55 -2.05
CA LEU A 150 -9.57 6.01 -2.03
C LEU A 150 -9.87 5.10 -3.22
N ILE A 151 -9.27 5.34 -4.38
CA ILE A 151 -9.31 4.40 -5.50
C ILE A 151 -8.70 3.06 -5.06
N ASP A 152 -7.55 3.07 -4.38
CA ASP A 152 -6.93 1.85 -3.86
C ASP A 152 -7.79 1.16 -2.79
N GLU A 153 -8.32 1.93 -1.83
CA GLU A 153 -9.16 1.37 -0.75
C GLU A 153 -10.48 0.74 -1.27
N VAL A 154 -11.04 1.26 -2.37
CA VAL A 154 -12.33 0.79 -2.92
C VAL A 154 -12.18 -0.22 -4.06
N LEU A 155 -11.22 0.00 -4.95
CA LEU A 155 -11.06 -0.79 -6.19
C LEU A 155 -9.81 -1.69 -6.17
N GLY A 156 -8.82 -1.37 -5.33
CA GLY A 156 -7.54 -2.09 -5.24
C GLY A 156 -6.65 -1.82 -6.45
N ILE A 157 -5.62 -1.00 -6.26
CA ILE A 157 -4.60 -0.73 -7.28
C ILE A 157 -3.62 -1.89 -7.31
N GLN A 158 -3.44 -2.49 -8.48
CA GLN A 158 -2.43 -3.52 -8.72
C GLN A 158 -1.56 -3.07 -9.89
N THR A 159 -0.26 -2.87 -9.63
CA THR A 159 0.69 -2.43 -10.66
C THR A 159 0.17 -1.23 -11.46
N SER A 160 -0.19 -0.16 -10.76
CA SER A 160 -0.78 1.07 -11.33
C SER A 160 -2.08 0.88 -12.10
N SER A 161 -2.80 -0.23 -11.94
CA SER A 161 -4.06 -0.45 -12.65
C SER A 161 -5.20 -0.83 -11.72
N VAL A 162 -6.43 -0.48 -12.14
CA VAL A 162 -7.68 -0.92 -11.50
C VAL A 162 -8.59 -1.60 -12.50
N SER A 163 -9.39 -2.56 -12.03
CA SER A 163 -10.41 -3.22 -12.86
C SER A 163 -11.80 -2.63 -12.59
N VAL A 164 -12.43 -2.08 -13.61
CA VAL A 164 -13.76 -1.44 -13.51
C VAL A 164 -14.66 -1.91 -14.64
N ARG A 165 -15.99 -1.87 -14.47
CA ARG A 165 -16.91 -2.20 -15.57
C ARG A 165 -16.77 -1.19 -16.71
N SER A 166 -16.87 -1.62 -17.97
CA SER A 166 -16.82 -0.74 -19.14
C SER A 166 -17.79 0.44 -19.03
N SER A 167 -18.97 0.22 -18.45
CA SER A 167 -19.99 1.25 -18.23
C SER A 167 -19.54 2.39 -17.32
N VAL A 168 -18.63 2.14 -16.36
CA VAL A 168 -18.12 3.15 -15.43
C VAL A 168 -17.33 4.21 -16.20
N ILE A 169 -16.48 3.75 -17.10
CA ILE A 169 -15.60 4.59 -17.94
C ILE A 169 -16.26 4.96 -19.28
N GLY A 170 -17.59 4.83 -19.39
CA GLY A 170 -18.35 5.22 -20.56
C GLY A 170 -18.08 4.43 -21.84
N ARG A 171 -17.47 3.25 -21.73
CA ARG A 171 -17.19 2.34 -22.85
C ARG A 171 -18.35 1.39 -23.09
N ARG A 172 -18.58 1.04 -24.37
CA ARG A 172 -19.63 0.10 -24.78
C ARG A 172 -19.13 -1.33 -24.60
N GLY A 173 -19.58 -1.99 -23.54
CA GLY A 173 -19.26 -3.38 -23.23
C GLY A 173 -19.91 -3.82 -21.92
N GLU A 174 -20.13 -5.13 -21.77
CA GLU A 174 -20.65 -5.74 -20.53
C GLU A 174 -19.53 -6.25 -19.60
N GLY A 175 -18.27 -6.04 -19.99
CA GLY A 175 -17.09 -6.59 -19.32
C GLY A 175 -16.47 -5.67 -18.27
N THR A 176 -15.43 -6.20 -17.63
CA THR A 176 -14.47 -5.43 -16.83
C THR A 176 -13.27 -5.05 -17.68
N GLU A 177 -12.80 -3.83 -17.54
CA GLU A 177 -11.64 -3.28 -18.24
C GLU A 177 -10.58 -2.84 -17.24
N SER A 178 -9.32 -2.97 -17.65
CA SER A 178 -8.18 -2.47 -16.89
C SER A 178 -7.92 -1.02 -17.25
N VAL A 179 -7.91 -0.16 -16.24
CA VAL A 179 -7.58 1.26 -16.36
C VAL A 179 -6.21 1.49 -15.74
N LEU A 180 -5.26 1.97 -16.54
CA LEU A 180 -3.94 2.40 -16.06
C LEU A 180 -4.07 3.77 -15.39
N LEU A 181 -3.53 3.88 -14.18
CA LEU A 181 -3.48 5.07 -13.34
C LEU A 181 -2.01 5.52 -13.26
N SER A 182 -1.65 6.51 -14.06
CA SER A 182 -0.26 7.02 -14.11
C SER A 182 -0.22 8.50 -14.43
N ASN A 183 0.95 9.13 -14.27
CA ASN A 183 1.13 10.53 -14.64
C ASN A 183 1.14 10.80 -16.15
N ASP A 184 1.07 9.77 -17.01
CA ASP A 184 0.83 9.95 -18.45
C ASP A 184 -0.60 10.46 -18.73
N ASP A 185 -1.52 10.24 -17.79
CA ASP A 185 -2.82 10.91 -17.76
C ASP A 185 -2.68 12.26 -17.04
N TYR A 186 -2.75 13.35 -17.82
CA TYR A 186 -2.54 14.70 -17.30
C TYR A 186 -3.68 15.09 -16.33
N LEU A 187 -4.91 14.63 -16.55
CA LEU A 187 -5.99 14.89 -15.62
C LEU A 187 -5.74 14.15 -14.31
N PHE A 188 -5.42 12.85 -14.38
CA PHE A 188 -5.16 12.04 -13.20
C PHE A 188 -3.98 12.59 -12.38
N SER A 189 -2.87 12.98 -13.02
CA SER A 189 -1.73 13.59 -12.33
C SER A 189 -2.11 14.86 -11.55
N GLU A 190 -3.05 15.67 -12.05
CA GLU A 190 -3.54 16.88 -11.38
C GLU A 190 -4.48 16.60 -10.19
N ILE A 191 -5.17 15.45 -10.16
CA ILE A 191 -6.22 15.17 -9.17
C ILE A 191 -5.88 14.02 -8.19
N ARG A 192 -4.95 13.12 -8.54
CA ARG A 192 -4.65 11.89 -7.76
C ARG A 192 -4.30 12.16 -6.29
N ASN A 193 -3.57 13.23 -6.03
CA ASN A 193 -3.09 13.61 -4.70
C ASN A 193 -4.04 14.54 -3.93
N LYS A 194 -5.12 15.02 -4.56
CA LYS A 194 -6.04 15.97 -3.94
C LYS A 194 -6.98 15.27 -2.97
N ASN A 195 -7.46 16.01 -1.98
CA ASN A 195 -8.49 15.52 -1.06
C ASN A 195 -9.79 15.21 -1.81
N ILE A 196 -10.48 14.13 -1.46
CA ILE A 196 -11.72 13.70 -2.11
C ILE A 196 -12.79 14.80 -2.16
N ALA A 197 -12.85 15.68 -1.16
CA ALA A 197 -13.84 16.74 -1.08
C ALA A 197 -13.75 17.74 -2.24
N VAL A 198 -12.57 17.94 -2.85
CA VAL A 198 -12.36 18.90 -3.93
C VAL A 198 -12.46 18.29 -5.33
N ILE A 199 -12.48 16.96 -5.45
CA ILE A 199 -12.47 16.25 -6.73
C ILE A 199 -13.69 16.58 -7.60
N PRO A 200 -14.94 16.61 -7.09
CA PRO A 200 -16.09 16.94 -7.93
C PRO A 200 -15.97 18.32 -8.59
N GLN A 201 -15.49 19.32 -7.83
CA GLN A 201 -15.30 20.68 -8.36
C GLN A 201 -14.11 20.73 -9.33
N ALA A 202 -13.02 20.02 -9.04
CA ALA A 202 -11.85 19.96 -9.92
C ALA A 202 -12.20 19.38 -11.31
N LEU A 203 -12.98 18.29 -11.34
CA LEU A 203 -13.46 17.68 -12.58
C LEU A 203 -14.40 18.62 -13.35
N GLN A 204 -15.30 19.30 -12.65
CA GLN A 204 -16.21 20.27 -13.26
C GLN A 204 -15.46 21.46 -13.89
N ASN A 205 -14.44 21.97 -13.19
CA ASN A 205 -13.59 23.05 -13.70
C ASN A 205 -12.84 22.59 -14.96
N LYS A 206 -12.30 21.36 -14.97
CA LYS A 206 -11.60 20.82 -16.13
C LYS A 206 -12.51 20.68 -17.36
N LEU A 207 -13.73 20.22 -17.15
CA LEU A 207 -14.74 20.14 -18.22
C LEU A 207 -15.03 21.52 -18.82
N TYR A 208 -15.13 22.56 -17.98
CA TYR A 208 -15.33 23.93 -18.45
C TYR A 208 -14.11 24.48 -19.21
N GLU A 209 -12.89 24.26 -18.71
CA GLU A 209 -11.65 24.64 -19.38
C GLU A 209 -11.58 24.04 -20.80
N MET A 210 -11.85 22.74 -20.95
CA MET A 210 -11.83 22.06 -22.24
C MET A 210 -12.88 22.58 -23.23
N GLN A 211 -14.05 23.02 -22.74
CA GLN A 211 -15.10 23.64 -23.56
C GLN A 211 -14.72 25.04 -24.03
N MET A 212 -13.97 25.79 -23.22
CA MET A 212 -13.54 27.16 -23.50
C MET A 212 -12.26 27.25 -24.33
N GLU A 213 -11.42 26.20 -24.34
CA GLU A 213 -10.17 26.17 -25.08
C GLU A 213 -10.38 26.30 -26.61
N THR A 214 -10.16 27.53 -27.09
CA THR A 214 -10.14 27.90 -28.51
C THR A 214 -8.68 27.90 -29.00
N SER A 215 -8.23 26.78 -29.57
CA SER A 215 -7.09 26.57 -30.50
C SER A 215 -5.76 27.34 -30.30
N ASN A 216 -5.48 27.96 -29.16
CA ASN A 216 -4.29 28.79 -28.98
C ASN A 216 -3.70 28.64 -27.57
N SER A 217 -2.84 27.65 -27.40
CA SER A 217 -1.74 27.79 -26.43
C SER A 217 -0.58 26.89 -26.86
N GLY A 218 0.61 27.48 -27.00
CA GLY A 218 1.85 26.80 -27.43
C GLY A 218 2.45 25.85 -26.38
N ARG A 219 1.62 25.28 -25.49
CA ARG A 219 2.02 24.19 -24.60
C ARG A 219 1.76 22.86 -25.31
N LYS A 220 2.61 21.86 -25.10
CA LYS A 220 2.32 20.47 -25.47
C LYS A 220 1.16 19.97 -24.60
N LEU A 221 -0.06 20.35 -24.94
CA LEU A 221 -1.27 19.79 -24.35
C LEU A 221 -1.62 18.47 -25.07
N PRO A 222 -2.27 17.52 -24.38
CA PRO A 222 -2.87 16.36 -25.02
C PRO A 222 -3.88 16.78 -26.08
N SER A 223 -4.18 15.89 -27.02
CA SER A 223 -5.22 16.18 -28.01
C SER A 223 -6.57 16.32 -27.30
N LYS A 224 -7.49 17.12 -27.86
CA LYS A 224 -8.83 17.27 -27.28
C LYS A 224 -9.53 15.93 -27.06
N GLN A 225 -9.30 14.96 -27.94
CA GLN A 225 -9.87 13.61 -27.82
C GLN A 225 -9.29 12.88 -26.61
N ASP A 226 -7.97 12.87 -26.45
CA ASP A 226 -7.30 12.23 -25.30
C ASP A 226 -7.79 12.84 -23.98
N SER A 227 -7.91 14.17 -23.95
CA SER A 227 -8.50 14.90 -22.82
C SER A 227 -9.92 14.47 -22.49
N PHE A 228 -10.77 14.29 -23.49
CA PHE A 228 -12.13 13.82 -23.28
C PHE A 228 -12.17 12.37 -22.79
N ASP A 229 -11.32 11.49 -23.34
CA ASP A 229 -11.26 10.09 -22.95
C ASP A 229 -10.79 9.94 -21.49
N GLN A 230 -9.80 10.73 -21.06
CA GLN A 230 -9.31 10.77 -19.67
C GLN A 230 -10.35 11.36 -18.71
N LEU A 231 -11.02 12.45 -19.11
CA LEU A 231 -12.14 13.00 -18.34
C LEU A 231 -13.29 11.99 -18.20
N GLN A 232 -13.57 11.22 -19.25
CA GLN A 232 -14.60 10.19 -19.25
C GLN A 232 -14.28 9.04 -18.29
N ILE A 233 -13.00 8.67 -18.11
CA ILE A 233 -12.60 7.65 -17.12
C ILE A 233 -12.98 8.08 -15.70
N HIS A 234 -12.68 9.33 -15.34
CA HIS A 234 -12.86 9.80 -13.96
C HIS A 234 -14.23 10.41 -13.67
N GLN A 235 -14.81 11.18 -14.60
CA GLN A 235 -16.11 11.83 -14.47
C GLN A 235 -17.27 10.98 -15.03
N GLY A 236 -16.98 10.07 -15.98
CA GLY A 236 -17.99 9.22 -16.62
C GLY A 236 -18.93 9.98 -17.56
N VAL A 237 -19.89 9.25 -18.11
CA VAL A 237 -21.03 9.79 -18.86
C VAL A 237 -22.25 9.71 -17.94
N GLN A 238 -22.97 10.82 -17.73
CA GLN A 238 -24.10 10.88 -16.78
C GLN A 238 -23.72 10.53 -15.32
N LYS A 239 -22.51 10.91 -14.88
CA LYS A 239 -22.01 10.67 -13.50
C LYS A 239 -21.84 9.19 -13.14
N SER A 240 -21.25 8.42 -14.05
CA SER A 240 -20.93 7.01 -13.84
C SER A 240 -19.43 6.75 -13.60
N GLY A 241 -18.61 7.79 -13.47
CA GLY A 241 -17.15 7.66 -13.49
C GLY A 241 -16.55 7.06 -12.22
N ILE A 242 -15.23 6.86 -12.22
CA ILE A 242 -14.51 6.41 -11.02
C ILE A 242 -14.77 7.38 -9.85
N SER A 243 -14.80 8.69 -10.09
CA SER A 243 -15.09 9.69 -9.05
C SER A 243 -16.45 9.49 -8.39
N ASP A 244 -17.48 9.11 -9.16
CA ASP A 244 -18.81 8.88 -8.62
C ASP A 244 -18.87 7.58 -7.82
N LEU A 245 -18.17 6.52 -8.26
CA LEU A 245 -18.04 5.28 -7.47
C LEU A 245 -17.43 5.57 -6.09
N ILE A 246 -16.33 6.33 -6.06
CA ILE A 246 -15.67 6.71 -4.81
C ILE A 246 -16.59 7.60 -3.97
N THR A 247 -17.21 8.61 -4.57
CA THR A 247 -18.10 9.55 -3.87
C THR A 247 -19.33 8.85 -3.28
N ASN A 248 -19.88 7.84 -3.96
CA ASN A 248 -20.98 7.04 -3.44
C ASN A 248 -20.59 6.25 -2.20
N VAL A 249 -19.36 5.70 -2.17
CA VAL A 249 -18.82 5.00 -0.99
C VAL A 249 -18.56 5.98 0.15
N THR A 250 -17.90 7.11 -0.12
CA THR A 250 -17.54 8.09 0.92
C THR A 250 -18.74 8.83 1.51
N ASN A 251 -19.82 9.01 0.72
CA ASN A 251 -21.10 9.51 1.20
C ASN A 251 -21.95 8.44 1.93
N GLY A 252 -21.48 7.20 2.00
CA GLY A 252 -22.12 6.15 2.77
C GLY A 252 -22.01 6.36 4.29
N TYR A 253 -23.06 5.97 5.02
CA TYR A 253 -23.06 6.01 6.49
C TYR A 253 -21.90 5.21 7.10
N GLN A 254 -21.64 4.02 6.57
CA GLN A 254 -20.57 3.14 7.08
C GLN A 254 -19.18 3.75 6.94
N PHE A 255 -18.91 4.44 5.82
CA PHE A 255 -17.63 5.12 5.61
C PHE A 255 -17.44 6.26 6.62
N ARG A 256 -18.45 7.14 6.74
CA ARG A 256 -18.39 8.27 7.70
C ARG A 256 -18.25 7.79 9.14
N GLN A 257 -18.98 6.75 9.52
CA GLN A 257 -18.88 6.15 10.84
C GLN A 257 -17.47 5.62 11.09
N ARG A 258 -16.90 4.86 10.15
CA ARG A 258 -15.53 4.35 10.27
C ARG A 258 -14.51 5.48 10.39
N TRP A 259 -14.59 6.47 9.51
CA TRP A 259 -13.70 7.64 9.53
C TRP A 259 -13.76 8.38 10.87
N GLN A 260 -14.97 8.61 11.40
CA GLN A 260 -15.17 9.27 12.69
C GLN A 260 -14.51 8.48 13.81
N MET A 261 -14.71 7.16 13.84
CA MET A 261 -14.07 6.31 14.85
C MET A 261 -12.54 6.30 14.73
N GLU A 262 -12.00 6.23 13.50
CA GLU A 262 -10.55 6.31 13.28
C GLU A 262 -9.99 7.65 13.80
N HIS A 263 -10.68 8.75 13.56
CA HIS A 263 -10.31 10.08 14.04
C HIS A 263 -10.32 10.16 15.57
N GLU A 264 -11.42 9.75 16.22
CA GLU A 264 -11.56 9.72 17.68
C GLU A 264 -10.47 8.84 18.33
N ILE A 265 -10.14 7.69 17.73
CA ILE A 265 -9.02 6.85 18.21
C ILE A 265 -7.70 7.62 18.16
N LEU A 266 -7.39 8.35 17.07
CA LEU A 266 -6.17 9.15 16.96
C LEU A 266 -6.14 10.33 17.95
N GLU A 267 -7.31 10.88 18.30
CA GLU A 267 -7.47 11.86 19.38
C GLU A 267 -7.29 11.27 20.78
N GLY A 268 -7.20 9.94 20.89
CA GLY A 268 -6.93 9.21 22.13
C GLY A 268 -8.19 8.84 22.90
N GLU A 269 -9.36 8.94 22.27
CA GLU A 269 -10.63 8.54 22.85
C GLU A 269 -10.67 7.03 23.13
N GLN A 270 -11.36 6.67 24.21
CA GLN A 270 -11.38 5.31 24.73
C GLN A 270 -12.53 4.50 24.14
N LEU A 271 -12.42 4.16 22.86
CA LEU A 271 -13.48 3.51 22.07
C LEU A 271 -13.49 1.98 22.11
N LEU A 272 -12.72 1.33 23.00
CA LEU A 272 -12.57 -0.13 22.98
C LEU A 272 -13.90 -0.87 23.18
N ASP A 273 -14.74 -0.41 24.10
CA ASP A 273 -16.04 -1.02 24.38
C ASP A 273 -16.95 -0.97 23.15
N TYR A 274 -16.92 0.15 22.41
CA TYR A 274 -17.64 0.30 21.15
C TYR A 274 -17.12 -0.66 20.08
N ILE A 275 -15.79 -0.80 19.94
CA ILE A 275 -15.20 -1.77 18.99
C ILE A 275 -15.64 -3.20 19.34
N VAL A 276 -15.67 -3.56 20.62
CA VAL A 276 -16.13 -4.88 21.10
C VAL A 276 -17.61 -5.09 20.81
N GLU A 277 -18.45 -4.06 20.92
CA GLU A 277 -19.85 -4.12 20.51
C GLU A 277 -19.98 -4.47 19.01
N ARG A 278 -19.15 -3.91 18.13
CA ARG A 278 -19.14 -4.26 16.70
C ARG A 278 -18.76 -5.73 16.45
N ILE A 279 -17.93 -6.33 17.30
CA ILE A 279 -17.63 -7.78 17.25
C ILE A 279 -18.89 -8.57 17.55
N THR A 280 -19.64 -8.17 18.59
CA THR A 280 -20.89 -8.79 19.01
C THR A 280 -21.96 -8.69 17.92
N LEU A 281 -22.03 -7.54 17.23
CA LEU A 281 -22.92 -7.29 16.11
C LEU A 281 -22.50 -7.97 14.79
N GLN A 282 -21.36 -8.66 14.78
CA GLN A 282 -20.86 -9.44 13.64
C GLN A 282 -20.56 -8.62 12.37
N ASP A 283 -19.96 -7.44 12.56
CA ASP A 283 -19.43 -6.64 11.45
C ASP A 283 -18.36 -7.40 10.64
N ALA A 284 -17.96 -6.87 9.47
CA ALA A 284 -16.89 -7.51 8.71
C ALA A 284 -15.57 -7.51 9.51
N LEU A 285 -14.98 -8.71 9.69
CA LEU A 285 -13.76 -8.88 10.50
C LEU A 285 -12.61 -7.95 10.10
N PRO A 286 -12.32 -7.69 8.81
CA PRO A 286 -11.25 -6.77 8.44
C PRO A 286 -11.45 -5.36 8.99
N LEU A 287 -12.69 -4.87 9.05
CA LEU A 287 -13.01 -3.53 9.58
C LEU A 287 -12.76 -3.48 11.09
N ILE A 288 -13.23 -4.49 11.81
CA ILE A 288 -12.99 -4.62 13.25
C ILE A 288 -11.48 -4.69 13.54
N LEU A 289 -10.75 -5.53 12.81
CA LEU A 289 -9.32 -5.69 13.03
C LEU A 289 -8.55 -4.42 12.73
N ARG A 290 -8.94 -3.64 11.69
CA ARG A 290 -8.33 -2.33 11.41
C ARG A 290 -8.50 -1.37 12.60
N LEU A 291 -9.71 -1.22 13.10
CA LEU A 291 -10.01 -0.35 14.26
C LEU A 291 -9.30 -0.82 15.52
N LEU A 292 -9.31 -2.12 15.78
CA LEU A 292 -8.68 -2.72 16.96
C LEU A 292 -7.16 -2.57 16.93
N VAL A 293 -6.54 -2.76 15.76
CA VAL A 293 -5.10 -2.53 15.56
C VAL A 293 -4.77 -1.05 15.72
N LEU A 294 -5.55 -0.14 15.11
CA LEU A 294 -5.34 1.30 15.28
C LEU A 294 -5.41 1.70 16.77
N TYR A 295 -6.45 1.22 17.47
CA TYR A 295 -6.61 1.46 18.91
C TYR A 295 -5.41 0.91 19.71
N SER A 296 -4.96 -0.31 19.39
CA SER A 296 -3.77 -0.93 19.99
C SER A 296 -2.52 -0.08 19.76
N LEU A 297 -2.27 0.39 18.54
CA LEU A 297 -1.09 1.18 18.20
C LEU A 297 -1.06 2.53 18.92
N VAL A 298 -2.19 3.23 18.98
CA VAL A 298 -2.32 4.51 19.71
C VAL A 298 -2.11 4.32 21.22
N ASN A 299 -2.66 3.24 21.79
CA ASN A 299 -2.60 2.97 23.24
C ASN A 299 -1.39 2.13 23.67
N SER A 300 -0.47 1.82 22.75
CA SER A 300 0.70 0.95 22.97
C SER A 300 0.33 -0.44 23.50
N GLY A 301 -0.77 -0.99 22.98
CA GLY A 301 -1.37 -2.25 23.36
C GLY A 301 -2.56 -2.10 24.31
N LEU A 302 -3.27 -3.22 24.50
CA LEU A 302 -4.47 -3.31 25.33
C LEU A 302 -4.12 -3.74 26.75
N ARG A 303 -4.92 -3.33 27.75
CA ARG A 303 -4.78 -3.88 29.10
C ARG A 303 -4.96 -5.40 29.04
N GLY A 304 -4.22 -6.14 29.87
CA GLY A 304 -4.20 -7.61 29.80
C GLY A 304 -5.58 -8.26 29.82
N LYS A 305 -6.48 -7.78 30.69
CA LYS A 305 -7.88 -8.24 30.78
C LYS A 305 -8.65 -7.98 29.48
N ASP A 306 -8.53 -6.78 28.92
CA ASP A 306 -9.23 -6.39 27.70
C ASP A 306 -8.70 -7.16 26.49
N TYR A 307 -7.38 -7.35 26.40
CA TYR A 307 -6.76 -8.16 25.35
C TYR A 307 -7.31 -9.59 25.34
N ASP A 308 -7.34 -10.23 26.51
CA ASP A 308 -7.85 -11.61 26.64
C ASP A 308 -9.36 -11.67 26.36
N ALA A 309 -10.13 -10.64 26.75
CA ALA A 309 -11.56 -10.53 26.46
C ALA A 309 -11.84 -10.37 24.95
N VAL A 310 -11.18 -9.42 24.27
CA VAL A 310 -11.35 -9.18 22.83
C VAL A 310 -11.01 -10.45 22.02
N ARG A 311 -9.92 -11.13 22.36
CA ARG A 311 -9.56 -12.40 21.71
C ARG A 311 -10.64 -13.46 21.89
N LYS A 312 -11.18 -13.54 23.11
CA LYS A 312 -12.27 -14.46 23.43
C LYS A 312 -13.50 -14.14 22.59
N GLU A 313 -13.92 -12.88 22.49
CA GLU A 313 -15.07 -12.46 21.66
C GLU A 313 -14.86 -12.81 20.19
N ILE A 314 -13.70 -12.50 19.59
CA ILE A 314 -13.42 -12.83 18.18
C ILE A 314 -13.49 -14.34 17.92
N ILE A 315 -13.02 -15.17 18.87
CA ILE A 315 -13.01 -16.62 18.71
C ILE A 315 -14.40 -17.23 19.02
N GLN A 316 -15.07 -16.74 20.07
CA GLN A 316 -16.23 -17.38 20.69
C GLN A 316 -17.58 -16.82 20.27
N VAL A 317 -17.66 -15.63 19.67
CA VAL A 317 -18.95 -15.07 19.19
C VAL A 317 -19.60 -16.09 18.25
N GLY A 318 -20.61 -16.78 18.80
CA GLY A 318 -21.13 -18.05 18.32
C GLY A 318 -21.83 -18.90 19.40
N SER A 319 -22.74 -18.34 20.19
CA SER A 319 -23.79 -19.12 20.87
C SER A 319 -25.10 -18.33 20.87
N GLY A 320 -26.02 -18.68 19.94
CA GLY A 320 -27.35 -18.07 19.87
C GLY A 320 -28.22 -18.54 18.71
N LYS A 321 -28.97 -19.63 18.94
CA LYS A 321 -30.11 -20.20 18.19
C LYS A 321 -29.87 -20.85 16.81
N ARG A 322 -30.46 -22.06 16.67
CA ARG A 322 -30.46 -22.99 15.53
C ARG A 322 -30.62 -22.29 14.18
N GLY A 323 -29.65 -22.46 13.28
CA GLY A 323 -29.89 -22.40 11.84
C GLY A 323 -28.82 -21.73 10.99
N ALA A 324 -28.10 -20.72 11.51
CA ALA A 324 -27.07 -20.01 10.72
C ALA A 324 -25.99 -19.41 11.62
N THR A 325 -24.95 -20.19 11.91
CA THR A 325 -23.80 -19.75 12.71
C THR A 325 -22.80 -19.01 11.81
N LYS A 326 -22.73 -17.68 11.87
CA LYS A 326 -21.56 -16.92 11.39
C LYS A 326 -20.65 -16.62 12.59
N THR A 327 -19.82 -17.59 12.96
CA THR A 327 -18.64 -17.30 13.82
C THR A 327 -17.52 -16.73 12.95
N TYR A 328 -16.68 -15.82 13.46
CA TYR A 328 -15.37 -15.63 12.83
C TYR A 328 -14.55 -16.93 12.96
N GLY A 329 -14.61 -17.56 14.14
CA GLY A 329 -14.17 -18.93 14.37
C GLY A 329 -12.71 -19.07 14.77
N TYR A 330 -12.35 -20.27 15.24
CA TYR A 330 -11.02 -20.63 15.76
C TYR A 330 -9.87 -20.47 14.75
N SER A 331 -10.17 -20.44 13.44
CA SER A 331 -9.19 -20.15 12.39
C SER A 331 -8.49 -18.80 12.60
N ASN A 332 -9.18 -17.83 13.23
CA ASN A 332 -8.61 -16.51 13.53
C ASN A 332 -7.61 -16.50 14.68
N LEU A 333 -7.41 -17.62 15.38
CA LEU A 333 -6.33 -17.73 16.35
C LEU A 333 -4.96 -17.46 15.70
N LEU A 334 -4.76 -17.96 14.47
CA LEU A 334 -3.53 -17.70 13.71
C LEU A 334 -3.44 -16.24 13.26
N THR A 335 -4.56 -15.61 12.89
CA THR A 335 -4.62 -14.19 12.56
C THR A 335 -4.19 -13.34 13.76
N LEU A 336 -4.76 -13.58 14.93
CA LEU A 336 -4.44 -12.86 16.17
C LEU A 336 -2.98 -13.05 16.57
N TYR A 337 -2.46 -14.29 16.45
CA TYR A 337 -1.04 -14.58 16.69
C TYR A 337 -0.12 -13.83 15.72
N ASN A 338 -0.47 -13.74 14.44
CA ASN A 338 0.33 -13.01 13.46
C ASN A 338 0.30 -11.49 13.70
N LEU A 339 -0.83 -10.93 14.14
CA LEU A 339 -0.95 -9.51 14.51
C LEU A 339 -0.12 -9.19 15.76
N GLU A 340 -0.14 -10.06 16.77
CA GLU A 340 0.70 -9.94 17.97
C GLU A 340 2.19 -9.97 17.60
N ARG A 341 2.61 -10.96 16.81
CA ARG A 341 4.01 -11.05 16.34
C ARG A 341 4.48 -9.87 15.51
N ALA A 342 3.57 -9.26 14.75
CA ALA A 342 3.86 -8.06 13.98
C ALA A 342 3.96 -6.78 14.85
N GLY A 343 3.56 -6.84 16.12
CA GLY A 343 3.49 -5.68 17.02
C GLY A 343 2.29 -4.79 16.75
N LEU A 344 1.23 -5.34 16.13
CA LEU A 344 0.01 -4.62 15.75
C LEU A 344 -1.08 -4.73 16.81
N LEU A 345 -1.23 -5.93 17.42
CA LEU A 345 -2.24 -6.19 18.44
C LEU A 345 -1.68 -7.03 19.58
N GLY A 346 -1.44 -6.42 20.73
CA GLY A 346 -0.80 -7.08 21.88
C GLY A 346 -1.25 -6.53 23.21
N LYS A 347 -0.76 -7.16 24.28
CA LYS A 347 -0.86 -6.62 25.64
C LYS A 347 -0.04 -5.33 25.73
N ARG A 348 -0.48 -4.41 26.57
CA ARG A 348 0.18 -3.12 26.75
C ARG A 348 1.57 -3.34 27.35
N GLU A 349 2.58 -2.98 26.57
CA GLU A 349 3.97 -2.93 26.99
C GLU A 349 4.39 -1.45 27.04
N GLY A 350 5.00 -1.02 28.14
CA GLY A 350 5.48 0.37 28.24
C GLY A 350 6.52 0.65 27.15
N GLY A 351 6.51 1.85 26.55
CA GLY A 351 7.63 2.28 25.69
C GLY A 351 7.27 3.22 24.54
N LYS A 352 6.08 3.11 23.94
CA LYS A 352 5.61 4.07 22.94
C LYS A 352 4.68 5.10 23.58
N ASN A 353 4.89 6.37 23.26
CA ASN A 353 4.03 7.45 23.75
C ASN A 353 3.47 8.22 22.55
N TYR A 354 2.47 7.62 21.90
CA TYR A 354 1.80 8.23 20.76
C TYR A 354 1.23 9.61 21.13
N ALA A 355 0.64 9.78 22.32
CA ALA A 355 0.10 11.07 22.76
C ALA A 355 1.16 12.18 22.78
N ALA A 356 2.37 11.89 23.29
CA ALA A 356 3.48 12.85 23.26
C ALA A 356 3.94 13.16 21.83
N ILE A 357 4.03 12.14 20.97
CA ILE A 357 4.42 12.31 19.55
C ILE A 357 3.35 13.13 18.82
N ARG A 358 2.08 12.80 19.00
CA ARG A 358 0.93 13.51 18.43
C ARG A 358 0.99 14.99 18.75
N ASN A 359 1.19 15.33 20.02
CA ASN A 359 1.23 16.73 20.45
C ASN A 359 2.50 17.45 19.92
N LYS A 360 3.66 16.78 19.95
CA LYS A 360 4.94 17.37 19.52
C LYS A 360 5.03 17.57 18.00
N LEU A 361 4.47 16.66 17.22
CA LEU A 361 4.48 16.68 15.76
C LEU A 361 3.17 17.19 15.15
N GLN A 362 2.18 17.56 15.98
CA GLN A 362 0.85 18.03 15.55
C GLN A 362 0.16 17.06 14.59
N LEU A 363 0.16 15.76 14.93
CA LEU A 363 -0.34 14.71 14.03
C LEU A 363 -1.86 14.72 13.84
N VAL A 364 -2.60 15.34 14.75
CA VAL A 364 -4.05 15.53 14.65
C VAL A 364 -4.32 17.02 14.83
N LYS A 365 -5.05 17.61 13.89
CA LYS A 365 -5.48 19.01 13.90
C LYS A 365 -6.99 19.05 13.86
N ASP A 366 -7.58 20.00 14.59
CA ASP A 366 -9.03 20.22 14.57
C ASP A 366 -9.48 20.60 13.15
N VAL A 367 -10.59 20.01 12.69
CA VAL A 367 -11.17 20.20 11.35
C VAL A 367 -11.88 21.56 11.21
N GLY A 368 -11.51 22.55 12.02
CA GLY A 368 -12.13 23.88 12.07
C GLY A 368 -11.78 24.76 10.87
N GLY A 369 -12.19 24.40 9.65
CA GLY A 369 -12.20 25.25 8.45
C GLY A 369 -10.85 25.74 7.89
N GLU A 370 -9.77 25.69 8.67
CA GLU A 370 -8.44 26.17 8.30
C GLU A 370 -7.68 25.19 7.38
N ASN A 371 -8.17 23.96 7.24
CA ASN A 371 -7.52 22.92 6.42
C ASN A 371 -7.77 23.08 4.91
N ALA A 372 -8.50 24.12 4.47
CA ALA A 372 -8.76 24.36 3.05
C ALA A 372 -7.48 24.53 2.22
N LYS A 373 -6.37 24.99 2.81
CA LYS A 373 -5.05 25.06 2.15
C LYS A 373 -4.32 23.71 2.10
N GLU A 374 -4.57 22.83 3.07
CA GLU A 374 -4.01 21.47 3.13
C GLU A 374 -4.82 20.47 2.29
N MET A 375 -6.03 20.84 1.87
CA MET A 375 -6.92 20.06 1.00
C MET A 375 -6.68 20.25 -0.50
N GLN A 376 -5.84 21.22 -0.91
CA GLN A 376 -5.63 21.64 -2.31
C GLN A 376 -4.62 20.81 -3.09
#